data_AF-A0A7C6YMS5-F1
#
_entry.id   AF-A0A7C6YMS5-F1
#
_cell.length_a   1.000
_cell.length_b   1.000
_cell.length_c   1.000
_cell.angle_alpha   90.00
_cell.angle_beta   90.00
_cell.angle_gamma   90.00
#
_symmetry.space_group_name_H-M   'P 1'
#
loop_
_entity.id
_entity.type
_entity.pdbx_description
1 polymer ?
#
loop_
_entity_poly.entity_id
_entity_poly.type
_entity_poly.pdbx_seq_one_letter_code
_entity_poly.pdbx_strand_id
1 'polypeptide(L)'
;IQRFMDRNLQAPNYSTKTGLGTYWGYENIIYTYSKILDTYNKSGVLPANVEIKLWKAIIDPNGAWNKPVYITTDNIYSESKDWKMMNEIVGYLANWGVNAVAWGRGPNTHCAVIKDNSVPENVLVVDIFGGACAATIYEMGLNYYKSWKGMAEVFTIWISPPSWDIRNCPTRDKNGKNFLPIAWDDDFSGNILPDWGYNTKGELVKGLSNPDKYMEKHGYEFMVTEHNTLKMAISIYEQLVF
;
A
#
# COMPACT_ATOMS: atom_id res chain seq x y z
N ILE A 1 -2.31 24.22 -10.59
CA ILE A 1 -2.32 24.71 -9.19
C ILE A 1 -3.17 25.97 -9.05
N GLN A 2 -2.81 27.11 -9.64
CA GLN A 2 -3.59 28.38 -9.57
C GLN A 2 -5.10 28.20 -9.77
N ARG A 3 -5.52 27.63 -10.92
CA ARG A 3 -6.94 27.40 -11.22
C ARG A 3 -7.69 26.52 -10.22
N PHE A 4 -7.00 25.66 -9.48
CA PHE A 4 -7.61 24.85 -8.42
C PHE A 4 -7.82 25.70 -7.17
N MET A 5 -6.80 26.49 -6.79
CA MET A 5 -6.87 27.38 -5.63
C MET A 5 -7.95 28.46 -5.83
N ASP A 6 -8.02 29.07 -7.01
CA ASP A 6 -9.03 30.10 -7.30
C ASP A 6 -10.46 29.56 -7.21
N ARG A 7 -10.66 28.29 -7.56
CA ARG A 7 -12.00 27.64 -7.54
C ARG A 7 -12.40 27.13 -6.17
N ASN A 8 -11.45 26.58 -5.42
CA ASN A 8 -11.74 25.84 -4.18
C ASN A 8 -11.36 26.62 -2.92
N LEU A 9 -10.72 27.79 -3.06
CA LEU A 9 -10.21 28.62 -1.96
C LEU A 9 -9.26 27.87 -1.01
N GLN A 10 -8.62 26.82 -1.51
CA GLN A 10 -7.64 26.02 -0.78
C GLN A 10 -6.53 25.54 -1.71
N ALA A 11 -5.34 25.31 -1.13
CA ALA A 11 -4.25 24.65 -1.83
C ALA A 11 -4.68 23.21 -2.24
N PRO A 12 -4.22 22.71 -3.39
CA PRO A 12 -4.40 21.29 -3.70
C PRO A 12 -3.52 20.44 -2.79
N ASN A 13 -3.90 19.20 -2.50
CA ASN A 13 -3.02 18.27 -1.79
C ASN A 13 -1.75 17.96 -2.62
N TYR A 14 -1.88 17.93 -3.95
CA TYR A 14 -0.76 17.66 -4.87
C TYR A 14 -0.98 18.28 -6.25
N SER A 15 0.10 18.41 -7.01
CA SER A 15 0.07 18.63 -8.46
C SER A 15 0.31 17.32 -9.20
N THR A 16 -0.44 17.09 -10.27
CA THR A 16 -0.24 15.94 -11.16
C THR A 16 0.61 16.30 -12.37
N LYS A 17 1.26 15.31 -12.99
CA LYS A 17 1.95 15.45 -14.30
C LYS A 17 3.06 16.50 -14.29
N THR A 18 3.91 16.45 -13.28
CA THR A 18 5.07 17.34 -13.20
C THR A 18 6.26 16.67 -13.90
N GLY A 19 7.22 17.46 -14.42
CA GLY A 19 8.46 16.90 -14.98
C GLY A 19 9.33 16.16 -13.95
N LEU A 20 8.94 16.20 -12.67
CA LEU A 20 9.62 15.61 -11.52
C LEU A 20 8.86 14.43 -10.91
N GLY A 21 7.68 14.06 -11.45
CA GLY A 21 6.89 12.93 -10.97
C GLY A 21 5.38 13.03 -11.25
N THR A 22 4.69 11.90 -11.08
CA THR A 22 3.25 11.74 -11.33
C THR A 22 2.41 12.57 -10.36
N TYR A 23 2.79 12.58 -9.08
CA TYR A 23 2.17 13.31 -7.99
C TYR A 23 3.25 14.05 -7.21
N TRP A 24 3.07 15.35 -6.99
CA TRP A 24 4.00 16.16 -6.21
C TRP A 24 3.21 17.02 -5.22
N GLY A 25 3.33 16.72 -3.92
CA GLY A 25 2.61 17.40 -2.85
C GLY A 25 2.82 18.91 -2.87
N TYR A 26 1.78 19.70 -2.60
CA TYR A 26 1.84 21.16 -2.75
C TYR A 26 2.92 21.81 -1.86
N GLU A 27 3.05 21.35 -0.62
CA GLU A 27 4.05 21.84 0.32
C GLU A 27 5.47 21.47 -0.12
N ASN A 28 5.66 20.29 -0.70
CA ASN A 28 6.94 19.88 -1.28
C ASN A 28 7.31 20.78 -2.49
N ILE A 29 6.34 21.19 -3.30
CA ILE A 29 6.58 22.12 -4.41
C ILE A 29 7.08 23.47 -3.88
N ILE A 30 6.36 24.05 -2.92
CA ILE A 30 6.72 25.34 -2.33
C ILE A 30 8.09 25.26 -1.64
N TYR A 31 8.35 24.19 -0.89
CA TYR A 31 9.62 23.97 -0.22
C TYR A 31 10.78 23.87 -1.22
N THR A 32 10.64 23.09 -2.30
CA THR A 32 11.68 22.95 -3.31
C THR A 32 12.04 24.27 -3.99
N TYR A 33 11.04 25.04 -4.45
CA TYR A 33 11.32 26.33 -5.07
C TYR A 33 11.93 27.32 -4.08
N SER A 34 11.48 27.32 -2.82
CA SER A 34 12.07 28.14 -1.76
C SER A 34 13.53 27.77 -1.50
N LYS A 35 13.87 26.48 -1.54
CA LYS A 35 15.24 26.00 -1.33
C LYS A 35 16.17 26.37 -2.49
N ILE A 36 15.69 26.32 -3.73
CA ILE A 36 16.43 26.80 -4.92
C ILE A 36 16.73 28.30 -4.79
N LEU A 37 15.72 29.11 -4.43
CA LEU A 37 15.87 30.56 -4.24
C LEU A 37 16.83 30.90 -3.09
N ASP A 38 16.71 30.21 -1.94
CA ASP A 38 17.62 30.40 -0.80
C ASP A 38 19.07 30.04 -1.16
N THR A 39 19.27 28.96 -1.91
CA THR A 39 20.60 28.54 -2.36
C THR A 39 21.20 29.59 -3.31
N TYR A 40 20.43 30.06 -4.28
CA TYR A 40 20.84 31.15 -5.17
C TYR A 40 21.19 32.43 -4.40
N ASN A 41 20.35 32.82 -3.42
CA ASN A 41 20.58 34.01 -2.61
C ASN A 41 21.88 33.94 -1.79
N LYS A 42 22.29 32.73 -1.39
CA LYS A 42 23.53 32.51 -0.62
C LYS A 42 24.78 32.42 -1.51
N SER A 43 24.69 31.79 -2.67
CA SER A 43 25.84 31.53 -3.54
C SER A 43 26.03 32.58 -4.65
N GLY A 44 24.97 33.33 -4.98
CA GLY A 44 24.90 34.19 -6.18
C GLY A 44 24.80 33.40 -7.50
N VAL A 45 24.72 32.07 -7.46
CA VAL A 45 24.77 31.19 -8.63
C VAL A 45 23.58 30.25 -8.61
N LEU A 46 22.88 30.12 -9.75
CA LEU A 46 21.74 29.22 -9.86
C LEU A 46 22.23 27.78 -9.65
N PRO A 47 21.73 27.05 -8.64
CA PRO A 47 22.25 25.73 -8.34
C PRO A 47 21.89 24.74 -9.46
N ALA A 48 22.86 23.93 -9.88
CA ALA A 48 22.63 22.84 -10.84
C ALA A 48 21.84 21.67 -10.22
N ASN A 49 21.91 21.52 -8.89
CA ASN A 49 21.15 20.56 -8.11
C ASN A 49 20.89 21.14 -6.71
N VAL A 50 19.79 20.72 -6.09
CA VAL A 50 19.42 21.08 -4.72
C VAL A 50 18.93 19.83 -4.00
N GLU A 51 19.45 19.58 -2.80
CA GLU A 51 18.97 18.51 -1.93
C GLU A 51 17.66 18.92 -1.27
N ILE A 52 16.64 18.09 -1.39
CA ILE A 52 15.29 18.32 -0.85
C ILE A 52 14.95 17.19 0.12
N LYS A 53 14.59 17.58 1.35
CA LYS A 53 13.90 16.70 2.31
C LYS A 53 12.40 16.74 2.06
N LEU A 54 11.72 15.65 2.35
CA LEU A 54 10.25 15.64 2.39
C LEU A 54 9.72 16.71 3.34
N TRP A 55 8.65 17.40 2.93
CA TRP A 55 8.01 18.43 3.72
C TRP A 55 7.64 17.96 5.13
N LYS A 56 6.99 16.80 5.28
CA LYS A 56 6.59 16.35 6.62
C LYS A 56 7.79 15.85 7.46
N ALA A 57 8.95 15.55 6.85
CA ALA A 57 10.21 15.33 7.59
C ALA A 57 10.84 16.65 8.08
N ILE A 58 10.38 17.79 7.57
CA ILE A 58 10.79 19.13 8.02
C ILE A 58 9.88 19.60 9.15
N ILE A 59 8.56 19.42 9.01
CA ILE A 59 7.61 19.81 10.06
C ILE A 59 7.54 18.81 11.21
N ASP A 60 7.93 17.56 10.98
CA ASP A 60 8.07 16.53 12.00
C ASP A 60 9.41 15.78 11.86
N PRO A 61 10.54 16.42 12.25
CA PRO A 61 11.88 15.82 12.13
C PRO A 61 12.06 14.55 12.96
N ASN A 62 11.21 14.36 13.98
CA ASN A 62 11.21 13.20 14.87
C ASN A 62 9.99 12.30 14.60
N GLY A 63 9.26 12.53 13.51
CA GLY A 63 7.97 11.93 13.22
C GLY A 63 8.02 10.46 12.86
N ALA A 64 6.84 9.85 12.86
CA ALA A 64 6.57 8.44 12.51
C ALA A 64 6.95 8.04 11.06
N TRP A 65 7.71 8.87 10.37
CA TRP A 65 8.43 8.59 9.13
C TRP A 65 9.48 7.50 9.23
N ASN A 66 10.06 7.37 10.42
CA ASN A 66 11.01 6.34 10.76
C ASN A 66 10.30 5.06 11.24
N LYS A 67 9.01 4.92 10.94
CA LYS A 67 8.26 3.69 11.17
C LYS A 67 8.94 2.57 10.38
N PRO A 68 9.40 1.50 11.03
CA PRO A 68 10.03 0.40 10.31
C PRO A 68 8.98 -0.26 9.42
N VAL A 69 9.39 -0.58 8.20
CA VAL A 69 8.56 -1.25 7.20
C VAL A 69 8.92 -2.73 7.16
N TYR A 70 7.93 -3.59 7.37
CA TYR A 70 8.09 -5.04 7.27
C TYR A 70 7.32 -5.52 6.06
N ILE A 71 8.05 -6.00 5.05
CA ILE A 71 7.47 -6.46 3.80
C ILE A 71 7.36 -7.98 3.85
N THR A 72 6.15 -8.48 3.63
CA THR A 72 5.89 -9.90 3.43
C THR A 72 5.35 -10.15 2.03
N THR A 73 5.45 -11.39 1.59
CA THR A 73 4.86 -11.83 0.33
C THR A 73 4.29 -13.23 0.47
N ASP A 74 3.25 -13.52 -0.28
CA ASP A 74 2.81 -14.90 -0.47
C ASP A 74 3.77 -15.65 -1.42
N ASN A 75 3.46 -16.92 -1.71
CA ASN A 75 4.10 -17.74 -2.72
C ASN A 75 3.67 -17.33 -4.15
N ILE A 76 4.06 -16.13 -4.59
CA ILE A 76 3.60 -15.55 -5.86
C ILE A 76 4.28 -16.21 -7.05
N TYR A 77 5.61 -16.29 -7.02
CA TYR A 77 6.42 -16.86 -8.09
C TYR A 77 7.27 -18.01 -7.53
N SER A 78 8.59 -17.95 -7.70
CA SER A 78 9.53 -18.83 -7.02
C SER A 78 10.14 -18.11 -5.81
N GLU A 79 10.65 -18.88 -4.85
CA GLU A 79 11.35 -18.34 -3.69
C GLU A 79 12.37 -17.25 -4.04
N SER A 80 13.25 -17.53 -5.00
CA SER A 80 14.25 -16.57 -5.46
C SER A 80 13.63 -15.30 -6.05
N LYS A 81 12.54 -15.40 -6.81
CA LYS A 81 11.88 -14.24 -7.44
C LYS A 81 11.13 -13.38 -6.42
N ASP A 82 10.45 -14.01 -5.48
CA ASP A 82 9.67 -13.32 -4.45
C ASP A 82 10.59 -12.56 -3.48
N TRP A 83 11.68 -13.20 -3.03
CA TRP A 83 12.71 -12.52 -2.25
C TRP A 83 13.39 -11.41 -3.04
N LYS A 84 13.66 -11.60 -4.34
CA LYS A 84 14.23 -10.53 -5.18
C LYS A 84 13.30 -9.32 -5.25
N MET A 85 12.00 -9.54 -5.45
CA MET A 85 10.99 -8.48 -5.49
C MET A 85 10.98 -7.67 -4.18
N MET A 86 10.90 -8.34 -3.02
CA MET A 86 10.92 -7.65 -1.73
C MET A 86 12.23 -6.88 -1.51
N ASN A 87 13.38 -7.49 -1.83
CA ASN A 87 14.68 -6.84 -1.66
C ASN A 87 14.89 -5.64 -2.60
N GLU A 88 14.35 -5.68 -3.82
CA GLU A 88 14.35 -4.51 -4.72
C GLU A 88 13.55 -3.35 -4.12
N ILE A 89 12.36 -3.64 -3.58
CA ILE A 89 11.52 -2.64 -2.91
C ILE A 89 12.25 -2.07 -1.68
N VAL A 90 12.84 -2.93 -0.85
CA VAL A 90 13.68 -2.51 0.30
C VAL A 90 14.83 -1.61 -0.16
N GLY A 91 15.49 -1.93 -1.27
CA GLY A 91 16.56 -1.11 -1.84
C GLY A 91 16.10 0.29 -2.23
N TYR A 92 14.93 0.43 -2.86
CA TYR A 92 14.34 1.74 -3.16
C TYR A 92 14.02 2.53 -1.89
N LEU A 93 13.37 1.88 -0.91
CA LEU A 93 12.99 2.49 0.36
C LEU A 93 14.23 2.96 1.15
N ALA A 94 15.28 2.14 1.21
CA ALA A 94 16.55 2.49 1.85
C ALA A 94 17.21 3.71 1.19
N ASN A 95 17.19 3.79 -0.15
CA ASN A 95 17.68 4.96 -0.89
C ASN A 95 16.86 6.23 -0.60
N TRP A 96 15.62 6.11 -0.13
CA TRP A 96 14.78 7.22 0.30
C TRP A 96 14.80 7.44 1.83
N GLY A 97 15.71 6.79 2.54
CA GLY A 97 15.90 6.94 3.98
C GLY A 97 14.90 6.18 4.85
N VAL A 98 14.16 5.22 4.29
CA VAL A 98 13.21 4.39 5.03
C VAL A 98 13.88 3.12 5.53
N ASN A 99 13.69 2.81 6.81
CA ASN A 99 14.11 1.53 7.39
C ASN A 99 13.10 0.43 7.00
N ALA A 100 13.46 -0.41 6.03
CA ALA A 100 12.60 -1.48 5.54
C ALA A 100 13.32 -2.83 5.58
N VAL A 101 12.56 -3.90 5.85
CA VAL A 101 13.05 -5.28 5.85
C VAL A 101 12.14 -6.18 5.02
N ALA A 102 12.75 -7.03 4.20
CA ALA A 102 12.07 -8.18 3.61
C ALA A 102 11.98 -9.25 4.70
N TRP A 103 10.78 -9.50 5.22
CA TRP A 103 10.59 -10.26 6.45
C TRP A 103 10.26 -11.72 6.21
N GLY A 104 9.26 -11.99 5.35
CA GLY A 104 8.68 -13.32 5.26
C GLY A 104 8.07 -13.62 3.92
N ARG A 105 8.18 -14.89 3.52
CA ARG A 105 7.57 -15.45 2.34
C ARG A 105 6.69 -16.65 2.71
N GLY A 106 5.47 -16.69 2.16
CA GLY A 106 4.63 -17.87 2.12
C GLY A 106 3.28 -17.70 2.84
N PRO A 107 2.57 -18.81 3.09
CA PRO A 107 1.21 -18.77 3.61
C PRO A 107 1.20 -18.17 5.02
N ASN A 108 0.13 -17.46 5.35
CA ASN A 108 -0.09 -16.80 6.65
C ASN A 108 0.94 -15.74 7.05
N THR A 109 1.86 -15.35 6.15
CA THR A 109 2.86 -14.32 6.47
C THR A 109 2.24 -12.94 6.71
N HIS A 110 1.03 -12.70 6.18
CA HIS A 110 0.23 -11.48 6.39
C HIS A 110 -0.14 -11.20 7.84
N CYS A 111 -0.10 -12.23 8.70
CA CYS A 111 -0.32 -12.07 10.14
C CYS A 111 0.93 -12.36 10.97
N ALA A 112 2.02 -12.85 10.35
CA ALA A 112 3.21 -13.27 11.07
C ALA A 112 3.92 -12.08 11.72
N VAL A 113 4.04 -10.95 10.99
CA VAL A 113 4.71 -9.74 11.49
C VAL A 113 3.98 -9.17 12.71
N ILE A 114 2.66 -8.97 12.62
CA ILE A 114 1.85 -8.38 13.70
C ILE A 114 1.71 -9.31 14.93
N LYS A 115 2.13 -10.57 14.82
CA LYS A 115 2.10 -11.55 15.93
C LYS A 115 3.47 -11.77 16.55
N ASP A 116 4.53 -11.19 15.99
CA ASP A 116 5.89 -11.38 16.46
C ASP A 116 6.26 -10.34 17.53
N ASN A 117 6.60 -10.80 18.74
CA ASN A 117 6.91 -9.93 19.86
C ASN A 117 8.23 -9.13 19.70
N SER A 118 9.06 -9.45 18.70
CA SER A 118 10.27 -8.69 18.37
C SER A 118 10.00 -7.49 17.45
N VAL A 119 8.81 -7.43 16.85
CA VAL A 119 8.39 -6.33 15.97
C VAL A 119 7.82 -5.18 16.84
N PRO A 120 8.27 -3.94 16.65
CA PRO A 120 7.71 -2.79 17.37
C PRO A 120 6.21 -2.59 17.09
N GLU A 121 5.47 -2.02 18.05
CA GLU A 121 4.01 -1.82 17.88
C GLU A 121 3.66 -0.79 16.79
N ASN A 122 4.47 0.25 16.62
CA ASN A 122 4.27 1.30 15.62
C ASN A 122 5.08 1.01 14.36
N VAL A 123 4.58 0.07 13.54
CA VAL A 123 5.20 -0.40 12.27
C VAL A 123 4.24 -0.28 11.10
N LEU A 124 4.79 -0.28 9.88
CA LEU A 124 4.03 -0.44 8.65
C LEU A 124 4.30 -1.85 8.13
N VAL A 125 3.26 -2.68 8.16
CA VAL A 125 3.31 -4.02 7.57
C VAL A 125 2.80 -3.93 6.15
N VAL A 126 3.60 -4.39 5.20
CA VAL A 126 3.24 -4.42 3.78
C VAL A 126 3.11 -5.86 3.34
N ASP A 127 1.89 -6.26 2.98
CA ASP A 127 1.61 -7.62 2.51
C ASP A 127 1.42 -7.62 1.00
N ILE A 128 2.29 -8.33 0.29
CA ILE A 128 2.23 -8.44 -1.17
C ILE A 128 1.62 -9.78 -1.56
N PHE A 129 0.52 -9.75 -2.29
CA PHE A 129 -0.20 -10.94 -2.72
C PHE A 129 -0.21 -11.09 -4.23
N GLY A 130 -0.01 -12.33 -4.65
CA GLY A 130 -0.07 -12.74 -6.05
C GLY A 130 -1.50 -12.80 -6.56
N GLY A 131 -2.49 -12.97 -5.68
CA GLY A 131 -3.91 -12.98 -5.96
C GLY A 131 -4.74 -12.79 -4.69
N ALA A 132 -5.99 -12.37 -4.86
CA ALA A 132 -6.84 -12.06 -3.73
C ALA A 132 -7.59 -13.28 -3.20
N CYS A 133 -7.46 -13.53 -1.91
CA CYS A 133 -8.26 -14.51 -1.19
C CYS A 133 -9.35 -13.81 -0.37
N ALA A 134 -10.61 -14.17 -0.61
CA ALA A 134 -11.75 -13.61 0.11
C ALA A 134 -11.63 -13.81 1.63
N ALA A 135 -11.12 -14.98 2.07
CA ALA A 135 -10.98 -15.29 3.48
C ALA A 135 -9.90 -14.43 4.15
N THR A 136 -8.76 -14.21 3.49
CA THR A 136 -7.71 -13.30 3.98
C THR A 136 -8.25 -11.88 4.17
N ILE A 137 -8.94 -11.35 3.15
CA ILE A 137 -9.54 -10.01 3.24
C ILE A 137 -10.59 -9.95 4.36
N TYR A 138 -11.45 -10.97 4.46
CA TYR A 138 -12.49 -11.03 5.48
C TYR A 138 -11.89 -11.09 6.90
N GLU A 139 -10.88 -11.93 7.11
CA GLU A 139 -10.14 -12.10 8.36
C GLU A 139 -9.58 -10.77 8.87
N MET A 140 -8.98 -9.96 7.99
CA MET A 140 -8.44 -8.65 8.37
C MET A 140 -9.50 -7.77 9.04
N GLY A 141 -10.77 -7.94 8.68
CA GLY A 141 -11.87 -7.20 9.30
C GLY A 141 -12.32 -7.70 10.67
N LEU A 142 -11.91 -8.91 11.09
CA LEU A 142 -12.35 -9.56 12.32
C LEU A 142 -11.64 -9.02 13.58
N ASN A 143 -12.33 -9.09 14.72
CA ASN A 143 -11.86 -8.50 15.98
C ASN A 143 -10.54 -9.09 16.47
N TYR A 144 -10.31 -10.39 16.29
CA TYR A 144 -9.06 -11.02 16.72
C TYR A 144 -7.87 -10.52 15.89
N TYR A 145 -8.04 -10.35 14.58
CA TYR A 145 -7.00 -9.83 13.70
C TYR A 145 -6.66 -8.39 14.09
N LYS A 146 -7.69 -7.57 14.31
CA LYS A 146 -7.53 -6.19 14.81
C LYS A 146 -6.82 -6.13 16.16
N SER A 147 -7.05 -7.13 17.03
CA SER A 147 -6.36 -7.24 18.32
C SER A 147 -4.89 -7.59 18.16
N TRP A 148 -4.52 -8.46 17.21
CA TRP A 148 -3.12 -8.74 16.88
C TRP A 148 -2.44 -7.54 16.23
N LYS A 149 -3.09 -6.90 15.26
CA LYS A 149 -2.58 -5.71 14.58
C LYS A 149 -2.21 -4.59 15.56
N GLY A 150 -3.06 -4.34 16.56
CA GLY A 150 -2.84 -3.26 17.52
C GLY A 150 -2.62 -1.93 16.80
N MET A 151 -1.48 -1.28 17.11
CA MET A 151 -1.07 0.00 16.51
C MET A 151 -0.41 -0.12 15.13
N ALA A 152 -0.06 -1.33 14.68
CA ALA A 152 0.56 -1.51 13.37
C ALA A 152 -0.38 -1.03 12.26
N GLU A 153 0.15 -0.34 11.27
CA GLU A 153 -0.57 -0.10 10.01
C GLU A 153 -0.34 -1.28 9.07
N VAL A 154 -1.36 -1.64 8.30
CA VAL A 154 -1.28 -2.73 7.32
C VAL A 154 -1.66 -2.14 5.97
N PHE A 155 -0.74 -2.23 5.01
CA PHE A 155 -0.93 -1.80 3.64
C PHE A 155 -0.80 -3.01 2.72
N THR A 156 -1.84 -3.30 1.96
CA THR A 156 -1.86 -4.50 1.12
C THR A 156 -1.63 -4.17 -0.35
N ILE A 157 -0.78 -4.95 -1.01
CA ILE A 157 -0.51 -4.84 -2.44
C ILE A 157 -1.01 -6.09 -3.15
N TRP A 158 -1.98 -5.93 -4.04
CA TRP A 158 -2.51 -6.98 -4.89
C TRP A 158 -1.91 -6.89 -6.29
N ILE A 159 -1.17 -7.93 -6.70
CA ILE A 159 -0.63 -8.01 -8.06
C ILE A 159 -1.73 -8.47 -9.03
N SER A 160 -2.09 -7.61 -9.98
CA SER A 160 -3.10 -7.89 -11.01
C SER A 160 -2.76 -7.08 -12.27
N PRO A 161 -2.65 -7.71 -13.46
CA PRO A 161 -2.79 -9.15 -13.78
C PRO A 161 -1.59 -10.02 -13.29
N PRO A 162 -1.71 -11.37 -13.28
CA PRO A 162 -2.80 -12.20 -13.83
C PRO A 162 -3.99 -12.42 -12.89
N SER A 163 -3.85 -12.09 -11.61
CA SER A 163 -4.94 -12.25 -10.65
C SER A 163 -6.03 -11.21 -10.82
N TRP A 164 -7.13 -11.41 -10.11
CA TRP A 164 -8.30 -10.54 -10.21
C TRP A 164 -8.05 -9.20 -9.52
N ASP A 165 -8.52 -8.13 -10.14
CA ASP A 165 -8.60 -6.82 -9.52
C ASP A 165 -9.77 -6.81 -8.52
N ILE A 166 -9.46 -6.70 -7.23
CA ILE A 166 -10.49 -6.73 -6.18
C ILE A 166 -11.48 -5.58 -6.27
N ARG A 167 -11.12 -4.47 -6.94
CA ARG A 167 -12.00 -3.31 -7.16
C ARG A 167 -13.09 -3.61 -8.19
N ASN A 168 -12.87 -4.59 -9.05
CA ASN A 168 -13.81 -5.04 -10.07
C ASN A 168 -13.53 -6.48 -10.49
N CYS A 169 -13.91 -7.42 -9.62
CA CYS A 169 -13.84 -8.85 -9.91
C CYS A 169 -14.72 -9.20 -11.12
N PRO A 170 -14.43 -10.29 -11.84
CA PRO A 170 -15.27 -10.77 -12.95
C PRO A 170 -16.62 -11.35 -12.51
N THR A 171 -16.81 -11.56 -11.20
CA THR A 171 -17.95 -12.26 -10.61
C THR A 171 -18.87 -11.32 -9.84
N ARG A 172 -20.11 -11.76 -9.57
CA ARG A 172 -21.13 -10.96 -8.89
C ARG A 172 -21.81 -11.73 -7.77
N ASP A 173 -22.20 -11.00 -6.72
CA ASP A 173 -23.01 -11.56 -5.64
C ASP A 173 -24.47 -11.76 -6.07
N LYS A 174 -25.30 -12.36 -5.21
CA LYS A 174 -26.73 -12.56 -5.49
C LYS A 174 -27.50 -11.27 -5.82
N ASN A 175 -26.96 -10.11 -5.46
CA ASN A 175 -27.57 -8.80 -5.68
C ASN A 175 -26.88 -8.02 -6.82
N GLY A 176 -25.99 -8.65 -7.58
CA GLY A 176 -25.28 -8.02 -8.69
C GLY A 176 -24.13 -7.10 -8.30
N LYS A 177 -23.63 -7.16 -7.05
CA LYS A 177 -22.48 -6.36 -6.60
C LYS A 177 -21.16 -7.05 -6.94
N ASN A 178 -20.06 -6.30 -6.94
CA ASN A 178 -18.70 -6.83 -7.05
C ASN A 178 -18.51 -7.96 -6.01
N PHE A 179 -17.91 -9.08 -6.40
CA PHE A 179 -17.84 -10.27 -5.54
C PHE A 179 -16.57 -11.06 -5.79
N LEU A 180 -15.85 -11.38 -4.73
CA LEU A 180 -14.70 -12.27 -4.74
C LEU A 180 -15.14 -13.62 -4.13
N PRO A 181 -15.27 -14.69 -4.93
CA PRO A 181 -15.58 -16.01 -4.42
C PRO A 181 -14.45 -16.52 -3.52
N ILE A 182 -14.76 -17.51 -2.69
CA ILE A 182 -13.76 -18.31 -1.99
C ILE A 182 -12.67 -18.76 -2.97
N ALA A 183 -11.40 -18.66 -2.56
CA ALA A 183 -10.30 -19.04 -3.41
C ALA A 183 -10.30 -20.56 -3.61
N TRP A 184 -9.80 -21.00 -4.76
CA TRP A 184 -9.76 -22.41 -5.14
C TRP A 184 -8.91 -23.28 -4.20
N ASP A 185 -7.89 -22.69 -3.58
CA ASP A 185 -6.89 -23.27 -2.68
C ASP A 185 -7.18 -22.95 -1.21
N ASP A 186 -8.35 -22.38 -0.91
CA ASP A 186 -8.78 -22.11 0.45
C ASP A 186 -9.45 -23.36 1.06
N ASP A 187 -8.62 -24.21 1.66
CA ASP A 187 -9.04 -25.42 2.39
C ASP A 187 -9.26 -25.19 3.90
N PHE A 188 -9.01 -23.97 4.38
CA PHE A 188 -8.94 -23.65 5.81
C PHE A 188 -10.09 -22.77 6.30
N SER A 189 -10.64 -21.90 5.44
CA SER A 189 -11.68 -20.94 5.87
C SER A 189 -13.06 -21.58 6.02
N GLY A 190 -13.28 -22.73 5.35
CA GLY A 190 -14.48 -23.55 5.40
C GLY A 190 -15.77 -22.77 5.08
N ASN A 191 -16.33 -22.12 6.10
CA ASN A 191 -17.64 -21.45 6.08
C ASN A 191 -17.63 -20.03 6.68
N ILE A 192 -16.47 -19.45 7.05
CA ILE A 192 -16.42 -18.15 7.73
C ILE A 192 -16.87 -16.99 6.83
N LEU A 193 -16.81 -17.18 5.51
CA LEU A 193 -17.18 -16.16 4.53
C LEU A 193 -18.67 -15.80 4.63
N PRO A 194 -19.00 -14.50 4.69
CA PRO A 194 -20.36 -14.05 5.03
C PRO A 194 -21.31 -14.05 3.84
N ASP A 195 -20.78 -13.91 2.62
CA ASP A 195 -21.58 -13.60 1.44
C ASP A 195 -21.70 -14.78 0.49
N TRP A 196 -22.74 -14.74 -0.34
CA TRP A 196 -23.00 -15.70 -1.41
C TRP A 196 -23.08 -15.01 -2.75
N GLY A 197 -22.45 -15.61 -3.76
CA GLY A 197 -22.41 -15.11 -5.12
C GLY A 197 -22.10 -16.21 -6.11
N TYR A 198 -21.83 -15.82 -7.35
CA TYR A 198 -21.59 -16.76 -8.44
C TYR A 198 -20.13 -16.71 -8.87
N ASN A 199 -19.49 -17.88 -8.99
CA ASN A 199 -18.14 -17.98 -9.56
C ASN A 199 -18.17 -17.80 -11.09
N THR A 200 -17.02 -17.90 -11.74
CA THR A 200 -16.90 -17.75 -13.21
C THR A 200 -17.61 -18.85 -14.01
N LYS A 201 -18.01 -19.95 -13.37
CA LYS A 201 -18.82 -21.02 -13.98
C LYS A 201 -20.32 -20.81 -13.76
N GLY A 202 -20.72 -19.75 -13.06
CA GLY A 202 -22.12 -19.50 -12.69
C GLY A 202 -22.62 -20.36 -11.53
N GLU A 203 -21.71 -21.02 -10.81
CA GLU A 203 -22.06 -21.84 -9.64
C GLU A 203 -22.17 -20.97 -8.40
N LEU A 204 -23.19 -21.23 -7.56
CA LEU A 204 -23.38 -20.49 -6.32
C LEU A 204 -22.34 -20.93 -5.28
N VAL A 205 -21.52 -20.00 -4.82
CA VAL A 205 -20.43 -20.23 -3.87
C VAL A 205 -20.41 -19.16 -2.77
N LYS A 206 -19.70 -19.47 -1.68
CA LYS A 206 -19.36 -18.46 -0.66
C LYS A 206 -18.26 -17.53 -1.15
N GLY A 207 -18.18 -16.34 -0.57
CA GLY A 207 -17.21 -15.32 -0.91
C GLY A 207 -17.39 -14.05 -0.08
N LEU A 208 -16.86 -12.95 -0.61
CA LEU A 208 -16.95 -11.62 -0.03
C LEU A 208 -17.46 -10.62 -1.06
N SER A 209 -18.54 -9.91 -0.73
CA SER A 209 -19.10 -8.85 -1.56
C SER A 209 -18.35 -7.53 -1.35
N ASN A 210 -18.01 -6.85 -2.45
CA ASN A 210 -17.21 -5.61 -2.50
C ASN A 210 -15.94 -5.71 -1.61
N PRO A 211 -15.01 -6.62 -1.91
CA PRO A 211 -13.81 -6.85 -1.09
C PRO A 211 -12.98 -5.56 -0.91
N ASP A 212 -12.88 -4.73 -1.94
CA ASP A 212 -12.29 -3.39 -1.91
C ASP A 212 -12.92 -2.49 -0.84
N LYS A 213 -14.25 -2.35 -0.88
CA LYS A 213 -14.99 -1.52 0.08
C LYS A 213 -14.97 -2.12 1.49
N TYR A 214 -14.85 -3.44 1.60
CA TYR A 214 -14.70 -4.11 2.88
C TYR A 214 -13.37 -3.71 3.55
N MET A 215 -12.26 -3.69 2.79
CA MET A 215 -10.96 -3.22 3.30
C MET A 215 -11.03 -1.76 3.76
N GLU A 216 -11.55 -0.87 2.91
CA GLU A 216 -11.71 0.56 3.22
C GLU A 216 -12.55 0.78 4.49
N LYS A 217 -13.72 0.11 4.59
CA LYS A 217 -14.61 0.19 5.76
C LYS A 217 -13.91 -0.26 7.05
N HIS A 218 -12.95 -1.16 6.96
CA HIS A 218 -12.20 -1.66 8.11
C HIS A 218 -10.88 -0.92 8.35
N GLY A 219 -10.62 0.17 7.61
CA GLY A 219 -9.47 1.06 7.82
C GLY A 219 -8.18 0.55 7.18
N TYR A 220 -8.27 -0.24 6.12
CA TYR A 220 -7.12 -0.76 5.38
C TYR A 220 -6.98 -0.05 4.04
N GLU A 221 -5.83 0.59 3.86
CA GLU A 221 -5.39 1.10 2.57
C GLU A 221 -4.78 -0.05 1.74
N PHE A 222 -4.93 0.02 0.42
CA PHE A 222 -4.38 -1.00 -0.47
C PHE A 222 -4.03 -0.44 -1.85
N MET A 223 -3.16 -1.15 -2.57
CA MET A 223 -2.87 -0.91 -3.97
C MET A 223 -3.19 -2.15 -4.80
N VAL A 224 -3.78 -1.95 -5.98
CA VAL A 224 -3.82 -2.96 -7.04
C VAL A 224 -2.92 -2.49 -8.18
N THR A 225 -1.96 -3.32 -8.58
CA THR A 225 -1.00 -2.97 -9.64
C THR A 225 -0.50 -4.20 -10.39
N GLU A 226 -0.04 -4.01 -11.62
CA GLU A 226 0.84 -4.99 -12.27
C GLU A 226 2.18 -5.08 -11.52
N HIS A 227 2.96 -6.14 -11.78
CA HIS A 227 4.29 -6.33 -11.19
C HIS A 227 5.22 -5.17 -11.57
N ASN A 228 5.43 -4.24 -10.63
CA ASN A 228 6.29 -3.06 -10.78
C ASN A 228 6.83 -2.64 -9.41
N THR A 229 8.05 -3.08 -9.09
CA THR A 229 8.68 -2.87 -7.78
C THR A 229 8.88 -1.40 -7.44
N LEU A 230 9.21 -0.56 -8.43
CA LEU A 230 9.34 0.89 -8.19
C LEU A 230 8.01 1.53 -7.81
N LYS A 231 6.92 1.20 -8.53
CA LYS A 231 5.60 1.73 -8.22
C LYS A 231 5.11 1.25 -6.84
N MET A 232 5.37 -0.01 -6.50
CA MET A 232 5.10 -0.55 -5.15
C MET A 232 5.87 0.22 -4.09
N ALA A 233 7.16 0.44 -4.27
CA ALA A 233 7.98 1.22 -3.34
C ALA A 233 7.44 2.65 -3.18
N ILE A 234 7.10 3.34 -4.27
CA ILE A 234 6.52 4.69 -4.22
C ILE A 234 5.24 4.70 -3.38
N SER A 235 4.33 3.76 -3.60
CA SER A 235 3.09 3.72 -2.83
C SER A 235 3.33 3.39 -1.35
N ILE A 236 4.24 2.47 -1.02
CA ILE A 236 4.63 2.21 0.38
C ILE A 236 5.19 3.47 1.02
N TYR A 237 6.04 4.19 0.30
CA TYR A 237 6.59 5.45 0.77
C TYR A 237 5.47 6.47 1.01
N GLU A 238 4.55 6.65 0.07
CA GLU A 238 3.39 7.53 0.23
C GLU A 238 2.55 7.19 1.47
N GLN A 239 2.40 5.90 1.82
CA GLN A 239 1.70 5.49 3.05
C GLN A 239 2.41 5.89 4.35
N LEU A 240 3.74 6.01 4.33
CA LEU A 240 4.48 6.59 5.48
C LEU A 240 4.30 8.12 5.53
N VAL A 241 4.11 8.73 4.36
CA VAL A 241 4.11 10.17 4.14
C VAL A 241 2.79 10.86 4.36
N PHE A 242 1.69 10.25 3.95
CA PHE A 242 0.39 10.89 3.93
C PHE A 242 -0.56 10.15 4.86
#